data_AF-A0A7J2NKC8-F1
#
_entry.id   AF-A0A7J2NKC8-F1
#
_cell.length_a   1.000
_cell.length_b   1.000
_cell.length_c   1.000
_cell.angle_alpha   90.00
_cell.angle_beta   90.00
_cell.angle_gamma   90.00
#
_symmetry.space_group_name_H-M   'P 1'
#
loop_
_entity.id
_entity.type
_entity.pdbx_description
1 polymer ?
#
loop_
_entity_poly.entity_id
_entity_poly.type
_entity_poly.pdbx_seq_one_letter_code
_entity_poly.pdbx_strand_id
1 'polypeptide(L)'
;MDPIEACRLIMDTYAAKILVACARKPKHALELSKRLDIPIAACYRRIHVLEKAGLLKAVDRALTQQGKRIMLYQSMLKNAYIFFEGGKLRVRFQMISGQIEDFGGEWKEIKLLPEAEEEGVGGLVRPLERDENEYEGTDESEVEE
;
A
#
# COMPACT_ATOMS: atom_id res chain seq x y z
N MET A 1 5.15 7.60 -10.61
CA MET A 1 4.86 7.07 -9.27
C MET A 1 5.73 5.85 -9.05
N ASP A 2 6.34 5.73 -7.89
CA ASP A 2 7.14 4.57 -7.48
C ASP A 2 6.22 3.41 -7.00
N PRO A 3 6.60 2.11 -7.10
CA PRO A 3 5.74 1.01 -6.63
C PRO A 3 5.38 1.11 -5.14
N ILE A 4 6.28 1.62 -4.30
CA ILE A 4 6.02 1.81 -2.87
C ILE A 4 4.97 2.90 -2.68
N GLU A 5 5.07 3.99 -3.44
CA GLU A 5 4.10 5.09 -3.42
C GLU A 5 2.72 4.61 -3.89
N ALA A 6 2.66 3.85 -4.98
CA ALA A 6 1.42 3.25 -5.48
C ALA A 6 0.79 2.30 -4.45
N CYS A 7 1.60 1.44 -3.83
CA CYS A 7 1.18 0.52 -2.79
C CYS A 7 0.61 1.26 -1.57
N ARG A 8 1.33 2.27 -1.05
CA ARG A 8 0.88 3.09 0.09
C ARG A 8 -0.46 3.75 -0.18
N LEU A 9 -0.69 4.21 -1.41
CA LEU A 9 -1.90 4.91 -1.79
C LEU A 9 -3.14 4.01 -1.77
N ILE A 10 -3.02 2.76 -2.21
CA ILE A 10 -4.13 1.79 -2.12
C ILE A 10 -4.26 1.13 -0.74
N MET A 11 -3.19 1.09 0.06
CA MET A 11 -3.22 0.55 1.43
C MET A 11 -3.70 1.56 2.49
N ASP A 12 -3.78 2.87 2.19
CA ASP A 12 -4.46 3.80 3.10
C ASP A 12 -5.94 3.42 3.22
N THR A 13 -6.36 3.05 4.42
CA THR A 13 -7.71 2.57 4.72
C THR A 13 -8.80 3.55 4.25
N TYR A 14 -8.57 4.85 4.37
CA TYR A 14 -9.55 5.86 3.95
C TYR A 14 -9.57 6.02 2.43
N ALA A 15 -8.41 5.98 1.78
CA ALA A 15 -8.30 5.99 0.33
C ALA A 15 -9.03 4.78 -0.29
N ALA A 16 -8.77 3.58 0.22
CA ALA A 16 -9.44 2.36 -0.21
C ALA A 16 -10.97 2.45 -0.02
N LYS A 17 -11.43 2.89 1.17
CA LYS A 17 -12.87 3.10 1.44
C LYS A 17 -13.51 4.08 0.47
N ILE A 18 -12.83 5.20 0.15
CA ILE A 18 -13.32 6.20 -0.81
C ILE A 18 -13.44 5.60 -2.22
N LEU A 19 -12.40 4.89 -2.69
CA LEU A 19 -12.41 4.24 -4.00
C LEU A 19 -13.56 3.23 -4.12
N VAL A 20 -13.73 2.37 -3.11
CA VAL A 20 -14.84 1.39 -3.07
C VAL A 20 -16.19 2.08 -3.07
N ALA A 21 -16.37 3.14 -2.25
CA ALA A 21 -17.62 3.87 -2.17
C ALA A 21 -17.99 4.57 -3.50
N CYS A 22 -16.99 5.01 -4.26
CA CYS A 22 -17.15 5.70 -5.54
C CYS A 22 -17.04 4.76 -6.76
N ALA A 23 -16.93 3.43 -6.58
CA ALA A 23 -16.73 2.50 -7.69
C ALA A 23 -17.97 2.32 -8.58
N ARG A 24 -19.17 2.31 -7.99
CA ARG A 24 -20.44 2.07 -8.72
C ARG A 24 -21.20 3.34 -9.06
N LYS A 25 -21.11 4.37 -8.20
CA LYS A 25 -21.87 5.61 -8.35
C LYS A 25 -21.03 6.79 -7.85
N PRO A 26 -21.06 7.94 -8.54
CA PRO A 26 -20.34 9.12 -8.08
C PRO A 26 -20.87 9.62 -6.73
N LYS A 27 -19.98 10.12 -5.87
CA LYS A 27 -20.31 10.64 -4.52
C LYS A 27 -19.63 11.95 -4.24
N HIS A 28 -20.25 12.79 -3.42
CA HIS A 28 -19.61 14.03 -2.96
C HIS A 28 -18.87 13.84 -1.64
N ALA A 29 -17.88 14.70 -1.38
CA ALA A 29 -16.97 14.58 -0.23
C ALA A 29 -17.69 14.52 1.14
N LEU A 30 -18.75 15.32 1.33
CA LEU A 30 -19.53 15.32 2.57
C LEU A 30 -20.30 14.01 2.79
N GLU A 31 -20.83 13.39 1.73
CA GLU A 31 -21.47 12.06 1.82
C GLU A 31 -20.44 11.01 2.24
N LEU A 32 -19.27 11.02 1.59
CA LEU A 32 -18.17 10.10 1.90
C LEU A 32 -17.71 10.24 3.35
N SER A 33 -17.49 11.48 3.80
CA SER A 33 -17.08 11.78 5.17
C SER A 33 -18.06 11.21 6.19
N LYS A 34 -19.37 11.45 6.02
CA LYS A 34 -20.40 10.94 6.93
C LYS A 34 -20.53 9.43 6.88
N ARG A 35 -20.57 8.85 5.67
CA ARG A 35 -20.83 7.42 5.48
C ARG A 35 -19.66 6.53 5.91
N LEU A 36 -18.43 7.01 5.73
CA LEU A 36 -17.22 6.25 6.02
C LEU A 36 -16.64 6.57 7.40
N ASP A 37 -17.29 7.46 8.15
CA ASP A 37 -16.84 8.01 9.43
C ASP A 37 -15.41 8.58 9.35
N ILE A 38 -15.18 9.42 8.33
CA ILE A 38 -13.88 10.06 8.08
C ILE A 38 -14.04 11.56 8.35
N PRO A 39 -13.21 12.19 9.19
CA PRO A 39 -13.23 13.64 9.39
C PRO A 39 -13.16 14.38 8.05
N ILE A 40 -13.99 15.41 7.86
CA ILE A 40 -14.17 16.06 6.55
C ILE A 40 -12.85 16.55 5.94
N ALA A 41 -11.96 17.11 6.75
CA ALA A 41 -10.63 17.54 6.30
C ALA A 41 -9.76 16.35 5.86
N ALA A 42 -9.81 15.22 6.58
CA ALA A 42 -9.11 14.01 6.20
C ALA A 42 -9.66 13.43 4.88
N CYS A 43 -10.98 13.47 4.69
CA CYS A 43 -11.64 13.04 3.45
C CYS A 43 -11.14 13.85 2.25
N TYR A 44 -11.15 15.19 2.34
CA TYR A 44 -10.63 16.05 1.26
C TYR A 44 -9.15 15.81 0.95
N ARG A 45 -8.31 15.59 1.97
CA ARG A 45 -6.90 15.25 1.75
C ARG A 45 -6.74 13.97 0.93
N ARG A 46 -7.51 12.91 1.24
CA ARG A 46 -7.46 11.66 0.46
C ARG A 46 -8.02 11.82 -0.94
N ILE A 47 -9.14 12.54 -1.09
CA ILE A 47 -9.70 12.85 -2.41
C ILE A 47 -8.65 13.53 -3.28
N HIS A 48 -7.96 14.55 -2.75
CA HIS A 48 -6.94 15.26 -3.50
C HIS A 48 -5.77 14.36 -3.92
N VAL A 49 -5.28 13.51 -3.02
CA VAL A 49 -4.22 12.53 -3.32
C VAL A 49 -4.67 11.53 -4.40
N LEU A 50 -5.88 11.00 -4.27
CA LEU A 50 -6.46 10.05 -5.24
C LEU A 50 -6.70 10.70 -6.61
N GLU A 51 -7.16 11.96 -6.65
CA GLU A 51 -7.35 12.71 -7.89
C GLU A 51 -6.02 13.00 -8.58
N LYS A 52 -5.00 13.41 -7.82
CA LYS A 52 -3.65 13.63 -8.37
C LYS A 52 -3.05 12.35 -8.94
N ALA A 53 -3.36 11.20 -8.35
CA ALA A 53 -2.97 9.88 -8.85
C ALA A 53 -3.87 9.33 -9.96
N GLY A 54 -4.92 10.05 -10.37
CA GLY A 54 -5.85 9.61 -11.40
C GLY A 54 -6.81 8.48 -10.98
N LEU A 55 -6.73 7.98 -9.74
CA LEU A 55 -7.58 6.89 -9.25
C LEU A 55 -9.01 7.33 -8.93
N LEU A 56 -9.21 8.64 -8.77
CA LEU A 56 -10.51 9.28 -8.55
C LEU A 56 -10.63 10.47 -9.50
N LYS A 57 -11.83 10.75 -9.99
CA LYS A 57 -12.07 11.87 -10.89
C LYS A 57 -13.35 12.61 -10.52
N ALA A 58 -13.29 13.93 -10.49
CA ALA A 58 -14.47 14.80 -10.51
C ALA A 58 -15.20 14.66 -11.85
N VAL A 59 -16.39 14.03 -11.84
CA VAL A 59 -17.14 13.71 -13.06
C VAL A 59 -18.36 14.60 -13.29
N ASP A 60 -18.90 15.21 -12.24
CA ASP A 60 -20.11 16.01 -12.34
C ASP A 60 -20.26 17.00 -11.16
N ARG A 61 -21.25 17.88 -11.23
CA ARG A 61 -21.65 18.81 -10.17
C ARG A 61 -23.13 18.64 -9.86
N ALA A 62 -23.45 18.40 -8.60
CA ALA A 62 -24.83 18.42 -8.12
C ALA A 62 -25.18 19.76 -7.46
N LEU A 63 -26.46 20.15 -7.54
CA LEU A 63 -27.00 21.27 -6.77
C LEU A 63 -27.53 20.74 -5.43
N THR A 64 -27.15 21.36 -4.32
CA THR A 64 -27.76 21.06 -3.03
C THR A 64 -29.14 21.72 -2.93
N GLN A 65 -29.94 21.29 -1.93
CA GLN A 65 -31.22 21.95 -1.60
C GLN A 65 -31.06 23.44 -1.26
N GLN A 66 -29.86 23.86 -0.85
CA GLN A 66 -29.53 25.26 -0.56
C GLN A 66 -28.95 26.00 -1.78
N GLY A 67 -29.02 25.41 -2.99
CA GLY A 67 -28.53 26.02 -4.22
C GLY A 67 -27.00 26.00 -4.39
N LYS A 68 -26.24 25.39 -3.47
CA LYS A 68 -24.78 25.30 -3.58
C LYS A 68 -24.38 24.20 -4.56
N ARG A 69 -23.40 24.47 -5.43
CA ARG A 69 -22.83 23.44 -6.31
C ARG A 69 -21.80 22.61 -5.54
N ILE A 70 -21.92 21.28 -5.62
CA ILE A 70 -21.00 20.32 -5.00
C ILE A 70 -20.44 19.37 -6.05
N MET A 71 -19.17 18.99 -5.89
CA MET A 71 -18.49 18.09 -6.83
C MET A 71 -18.83 16.62 -6.54
N LEU A 72 -19.04 15.84 -7.59
CA LEU A 72 -19.22 14.39 -7.55
C LEU A 72 -17.97 13.68 -8.08
N TYR A 73 -17.51 12.68 -7.33
CA TYR A 73 -16.30 11.93 -7.60
C TYR A 73 -16.62 10.47 -7.93
N GLN A 74 -15.99 9.95 -8.96
CA GLN A 74 -16.09 8.56 -9.40
C GLN A 74 -14.72 7.89 -9.32
N SER A 75 -14.66 6.64 -8.86
CA SER A 75 -13.41 5.88 -8.89
C SER A 75 -13.10 5.42 -10.33
N MET A 76 -11.87 5.68 -10.76
CA MET A 76 -11.34 5.25 -12.04
C MET A 76 -10.60 3.92 -11.95
N LEU A 77 -10.31 3.44 -10.74
CA LEU A 77 -9.62 2.17 -10.51
C LEU A 77 -10.60 1.00 -10.69
N LYS A 78 -10.26 0.08 -11.60
CA LYS A 78 -11.01 -1.17 -11.84
C LYS A 78 -10.41 -2.32 -11.05
N ASN A 79 -9.10 -2.56 -11.22
CA ASN A 79 -8.37 -3.59 -10.50
C ASN A 79 -7.04 -3.04 -10.01
N ALA A 80 -6.57 -3.51 -8.86
CA ALA A 80 -5.22 -3.27 -8.36
C ALA A 80 -4.57 -4.59 -7.98
N TYR A 81 -3.36 -4.82 -8.47
CA TYR A 81 -2.57 -6.00 -8.17
C TYR A 81 -1.26 -5.55 -7.51
N ILE A 82 -0.90 -6.19 -6.40
CA ILE A 82 0.39 -6.03 -5.76
C ILE A 82 1.11 -7.37 -5.90
N PHE A 83 2.32 -7.33 -6.43
CA PHE A 83 3.19 -8.49 -6.56
C PHE A 83 4.45 -8.25 -5.74
N PHE A 84 4.84 -9.25 -4.97
CA PHE A 84 6.08 -9.26 -4.21
C PHE A 84 6.79 -10.60 -4.45
N GLU A 85 7.99 -10.54 -5.02
CA GLU A 85 8.76 -11.72 -5.40
C GLU A 85 10.26 -11.42 -5.25
N GLY A 86 11.00 -12.26 -4.52
CA GLY A 86 12.45 -12.14 -4.39
C GLY A 86 12.93 -10.74 -3.97
N GLY A 87 12.24 -10.08 -3.03
CA GLY A 87 12.60 -8.73 -2.57
C GLY A 87 12.17 -7.59 -3.50
N LYS A 88 11.46 -7.91 -4.60
CA LYS A 88 11.03 -6.96 -5.61
C LYS A 88 9.53 -6.68 -5.50
N LEU A 89 9.14 -5.40 -5.58
CA LEU A 89 7.76 -4.95 -5.50
C LEU A 89 7.29 -4.42 -6.86
N ARG A 90 6.11 -4.88 -7.28
CA ARG A 90 5.42 -4.37 -8.44
C ARG A 90 3.96 -4.12 -8.11
N VAL A 91 3.42 -3.01 -8.60
CA VAL A 91 2.01 -2.65 -8.45
C VAL A 91 1.44 -2.38 -9.82
N ARG A 92 0.30 -2.99 -10.15
CA ARG A 92 -0.40 -2.77 -11.41
C ARG A 92 -1.81 -2.27 -11.15
N PHE A 93 -2.15 -1.11 -11.69
CA PHE A 93 -3.51 -0.60 -11.73
C PHE A 93 -4.11 -0.80 -13.11
N GLN A 94 -5.32 -1.33 -13.14
CA GLN A 94 -6.16 -1.31 -14.33
C GLN A 94 -7.26 -0.29 -14.10
N MET A 95 -7.39 0.66 -15.02
CA MET A 95 -8.40 1.70 -14.97
C MET A 95 -9.70 1.24 -15.63
N ILE A 96 -10.81 1.90 -15.33
CA ILE A 96 -12.11 1.65 -15.97
C ILE A 96 -12.07 1.97 -17.47
N SER A 97 -11.16 2.83 -17.92
CA SER A 97 -10.91 3.13 -19.34
C SER A 97 -10.22 1.98 -20.09
N GLY A 98 -9.73 0.97 -19.38
CA GLY A 98 -8.88 -0.09 -19.94
C GLY A 98 -7.38 0.22 -19.89
N GLN A 99 -6.99 1.47 -19.58
CA GLN A 99 -5.59 1.83 -19.38
C GLN A 99 -4.99 1.01 -18.23
N ILE A 100 -3.77 0.51 -18.43
CA ILE A 100 -3.00 -0.18 -17.41
C ILE A 100 -1.81 0.69 -17.03
N GLU A 101 -1.66 0.95 -15.74
CA GLU A 101 -0.51 1.61 -15.15
C GLU A 101 0.28 0.57 -14.36
N ASP A 102 1.53 0.34 -14.77
CA ASP A 102 2.39 -0.68 -14.19
C ASP A 102 3.60 -0.02 -13.53
N PHE A 103 3.63 -0.07 -12.21
CA PHE A 103 4.70 0.46 -11.38
C PHE A 103 5.59 -0.70 -10.96
N GLY A 104 6.84 -0.70 -11.42
CA GLY A 104 7.81 -1.72 -11.05
C GLY A 104 8.21 -2.64 -12.20
N GLY A 105 7.47 -2.64 -13.32
CA GLY A 105 7.92 -3.22 -14.60
C GLY A 105 8.49 -4.64 -14.48
N GLU A 106 9.72 -4.83 -14.96
CA GLU A 106 10.54 -6.04 -14.75
C GLU A 106 11.10 -6.11 -13.31
N TRP A 107 10.20 -6.12 -12.34
CA TRP A 107 10.50 -6.32 -10.91
C TRP A 107 11.60 -5.40 -10.35
N LYS A 108 11.21 -4.23 -9.84
CA LYS A 108 12.11 -3.34 -9.09
C LYS A 108 12.37 -3.88 -7.68
N GLU A 109 13.64 -4.05 -7.34
CA GLU A 109 14.08 -4.38 -5.98
C GLU A 109 13.83 -3.21 -5.03
N ILE A 110 13.35 -3.53 -3.82
CA ILE A 110 13.15 -2.54 -2.77
C ILE A 110 14.51 -2.30 -2.10
N LYS A 111 15.21 -1.23 -2.48
CA LYS A 111 16.40 -0.77 -1.72
C LYS A 111 15.93 -0.10 -0.43
N LEU A 112 16.07 -0.79 0.69
CA LEU A 112 15.61 -0.33 2.02
C LEU A 112 16.52 0.74 2.64
N LEU A 113 17.75 0.90 2.14
CA LEU A 113 18.76 1.84 2.61
C LEU A 113 19.52 2.40 1.38
N PRO A 114 20.03 3.64 1.41
CA PRO A 114 21.17 3.95 0.57
C PRO A 114 22.24 2.91 0.91
N GLU A 115 22.89 2.34 -0.09
CA GLU A 115 24.13 1.59 0.11
C GLU A 115 25.07 2.59 0.80
N ALA A 116 25.10 2.58 2.14
CA ALA A 116 26.20 3.15 2.87
C ALA A 116 27.39 2.41 2.30
N GLU A 117 28.29 3.13 1.65
CA GLU A 117 29.62 2.62 1.35
C GLU A 117 30.06 1.90 2.61
N GLU A 118 30.34 0.60 2.51
CA GLU A 118 30.95 -0.17 3.59
C GLU A 118 32.39 0.33 3.78
N GLU A 119 32.55 1.60 4.16
CA GLU A 119 33.74 2.05 4.86
C GLU A 119 33.56 1.65 6.32
N GLY A 120 33.98 0.41 6.58
CA GLY A 120 34.37 -0.14 7.86
C GLY A 120 33.85 0.57 9.10
N VAL A 121 32.59 0.28 9.48
CA VAL A 121 32.16 0.51 10.85
C VAL A 121 32.19 -0.84 11.56
N GLY A 122 33.29 -1.07 12.28
CA GLY A 122 33.45 -2.24 13.12
C GLY A 122 32.30 -2.38 14.12
N GLY A 123 31.79 -3.61 14.22
CA GLY A 123 31.01 -4.05 15.38
C GLY A 123 29.49 -3.97 15.21
N LEU A 124 28.92 -4.81 14.34
CA LEU A 124 27.56 -5.30 14.55
C LEU A 124 27.58 -6.83 14.49
N VAL A 125 27.04 -7.41 15.56
CA VAL A 125 27.11 -8.80 15.99
C VAL A 125 26.46 -9.72 14.94
N ARG A 126 27.19 -10.74 14.48
CA ARG A 126 26.59 -11.82 13.68
C ARG A 126 25.50 -12.51 14.53
N PRO A 127 24.31 -12.80 13.98
CA PRO A 127 23.34 -13.66 14.65
C PRO A 127 24.05 -14.94 15.09
N LEU A 128 23.93 -15.32 16.37
CA LEU A 128 24.45 -16.58 16.86
C LEU A 128 23.80 -17.69 16.03
N GLU A 129 24.62 -18.42 15.27
CA GLU A 129 24.20 -19.69 14.69
C GLU A 129 23.77 -20.57 15.87
N ARG A 130 22.51 -20.99 15.83
CA ARG A 130 21.97 -21.91 16.82
C ARG A 130 22.58 -23.26 16.48
N ASP A 131 23.63 -23.67 17.19
CA ASP A 131 24.21 -24.99 17.01
C ASP A 131 23.12 -26.05 17.25
N GLU A 132 22.73 -26.75 16.19
CA GLU A 132 21.74 -27.84 16.24
C GLU A 132 22.34 -29.17 16.75
N ASN A 133 23.57 -29.16 17.26
CA ASN A 133 24.34 -30.36 17.65
C ASN A 133 24.60 -30.47 19.16
N GLU A 134 23.61 -30.16 20.00
CA GLU A 134 23.70 -30.43 21.44
C GLU A 134 22.53 -31.31 21.90
N TYR A 135 22.40 -32.49 21.29
CA TYR A 135 21.74 -33.66 21.89
C TYR A 135 22.17 -34.94 21.13
N GLU A 136 23.46 -35.27 21.21
CA GLU A 136 23.89 -36.67 21.11
C GLU A 136 24.32 -37.12 22.50
N GLY A 137 23.72 -38.22 22.94
CA GLY A 137 23.75 -38.67 24.31
C GLY A 137 25.07 -39.32 24.71
N THR A 138 25.28 -39.34 26.02
CA THR A 138 26.10 -40.36 26.68
C THR A 138 25.24 -40.97 27.77
N ASP A 139 24.45 -41.97 27.36
CA ASP A 139 24.12 -43.08 28.24
C ASP A 139 25.14 -44.17 27.91
N GLU A 140 26.05 -44.45 28.85
CA GLU A 140 26.68 -45.75 29.04
C GLU A 140 27.54 -45.71 30.31
N SER A 141 26.95 -46.25 31.38
CA SER A 141 27.57 -47.14 32.38
C SER A 141 29.06 -47.01 32.72
N GLU A 142 29.35 -46.64 33.97
CA GLU A 142 30.45 -47.25 34.73
C GLU A 142 29.86 -48.15 35.83
N VAL A 143 29.94 -49.45 35.55
CA VAL A 143 29.92 -50.57 36.50
C VAL A 143 31.38 -50.88 36.85
N GLU A 144 31.59 -51.46 38.04
CA GLU A 144 32.81 -52.01 38.67
C GLU A 144 33.33 -51.13 39.81
N GLU A 145 33.49 -51.60 41.05
CA GLU A 145 33.57 -52.95 41.62
C GLU A 145 33.11 -52.94 43.10
#